data_AF-A0A1G9YL23-F1
#
_entry.id   AF-A0A1G9YL23-F1
#
_cell.length_a   1.000
_cell.length_b   1.000
_cell.length_c   1.000
_cell.angle_alpha   90.00
_cell.angle_beta   90.00
_cell.angle_gamma   90.00
#
_symmetry.space_group_name_H-M   'P 1'
#
loop_
_entity.id
_entity.type
_entity.pdbx_description
1 polymer ?
#
loop_
_entity_poly.entity_id
_entity_poly.type
_entity_poly.pdbx_seq_one_letter_code
_entity_poly.pdbx_strand_id
1 'polypeptide(L)'
;MAKQTYLDVERDLTLEEVKVVYAYLQEQIELVSSQSKTAIEQNDYVKLKQLIDHRKQLLVAIHELEDIYGADLQVSPMQVKVDSMNQSLQKTARESVKWMIKRQEKGQQMIKSCLSKTASGLYKLADVLHNKS
;
A
#
# COMPACT_ATOMS: atom_id res chain seq x y z
N MET A 1 -38.43 -37.18 -10.15
CA MET A 1 -38.02 -35.80 -9.82
C MET A 1 -36.53 -35.82 -9.56
N ALA A 2 -35.75 -35.37 -10.53
CA ALA A 2 -34.29 -35.35 -10.46
C ALA A 2 -33.84 -33.91 -10.28
N LYS A 3 -33.08 -33.64 -9.20
CA LYS A 3 -32.02 -32.61 -9.06
C LYS A 3 -31.75 -32.37 -7.57
N GLN A 4 -30.88 -33.19 -6.99
CA GLN A 4 -30.18 -32.86 -5.75
C GLN A 4 -28.77 -33.46 -5.83
N THR A 5 -28.01 -33.06 -6.85
CA THR A 5 -26.62 -33.48 -7.08
C THR A 5 -25.80 -32.27 -7.48
N TYR A 6 -25.63 -31.33 -6.55
CA TYR A 6 -24.67 -30.23 -6.63
C TYR A 6 -24.43 -29.69 -5.23
N LEU A 7 -23.66 -30.40 -4.39
CA LEU A 7 -23.03 -29.85 -3.17
C LEU A 7 -21.98 -30.82 -2.59
N ASP A 8 -21.44 -31.73 -3.42
CA ASP A 8 -20.37 -32.66 -3.04
C ASP A 8 -19.10 -32.34 -3.85
N VAL A 9 -18.82 -31.03 -3.98
CA VAL A 9 -17.52 -30.56 -4.45
C VAL A 9 -16.61 -30.64 -3.22
N GLU A 10 -15.92 -31.78 -3.09
CA GLU A 10 -14.71 -32.02 -2.30
C GLU A 10 -14.47 -31.02 -1.17
N ARG A 11 -15.18 -31.19 -0.04
CA ARG A 11 -14.72 -30.65 1.25
C ARG A 11 -13.59 -31.56 1.76
N ASP A 12 -12.43 -31.53 1.10
CA ASP A 12 -11.25 -32.33 1.48
C ASP A 12 -10.71 -31.96 2.87
N LEU A 13 -11.10 -30.79 3.39
CA LEU A 13 -10.69 -30.26 4.68
C LEU A 13 -11.86 -30.28 5.66
N THR A 14 -11.58 -30.78 6.87
CA THR A 14 -12.50 -30.68 7.99
C THR A 14 -12.68 -29.21 8.39
N LEU A 15 -13.86 -28.86 8.93
CA LEU A 15 -14.16 -27.50 9.40
C LEU A 15 -13.12 -26.99 10.41
N GLU A 16 -12.51 -27.89 11.19
CA GLU A 16 -11.49 -27.55 12.17
C GLU A 16 -10.14 -27.21 11.51
N GLU A 17 -9.75 -27.93 10.46
CA GLU A 17 -8.59 -27.57 9.64
C GLU A 17 -8.80 -26.23 8.94
N VAL A 18 -10.01 -25.97 8.43
CA VAL A 18 -10.37 -24.68 7.84
C VAL A 18 -10.24 -23.54 8.85
N LYS A 19 -10.67 -23.72 10.10
CA LYS A 19 -10.49 -22.72 11.16
C LYS A 19 -9.03 -22.46 11.50
N VAL A 20 -8.20 -23.52 11.54
CA VAL A 20 -6.75 -23.39 11.78
C VAL A 20 -6.10 -22.60 10.65
N VAL A 21 -6.42 -22.92 9.39
CA VAL A 21 -5.91 -22.19 8.22
C VAL A 21 -6.41 -20.74 8.24
N TYR A 22 -7.66 -20.50 8.60
CA TYR A 22 -8.23 -19.17 8.71
C TYR A 22 -7.52 -18.32 9.77
N ALA A 23 -7.29 -18.87 10.97
CA ALA A 23 -6.54 -18.20 12.03
C ALA A 23 -5.08 -17.91 11.62
N TYR A 24 -4.43 -18.86 10.94
CA TYR A 24 -3.09 -18.67 10.40
C TYR A 24 -3.03 -17.55 9.35
N LEU A 25 -4.00 -17.48 8.44
CA LEU A 25 -4.09 -16.40 7.44
C LEU A 25 -4.30 -15.03 8.11
N GLN A 26 -5.06 -14.96 9.21
CA GLN A 26 -5.21 -13.74 9.98
C GLN A 26 -3.89 -13.29 10.62
N GLU A 27 -3.15 -14.21 11.24
CA GLU A 27 -1.83 -13.93 11.83
C GLU A 27 -0.85 -13.43 10.75
N GLN A 28 -0.87 -14.02 9.56
CA GLN A 28 -0.05 -13.58 8.43
C GLN A 28 -0.39 -12.16 7.96
N ILE A 29 -1.66 -11.76 7.98
CA ILE A 29 -2.04 -10.37 7.67
C ILE A 29 -1.51 -9.38 8.70
N GLU A 30 -1.50 -9.75 9.98
CA GLU A 30 -0.92 -8.92 11.03
C GLU A 30 0.59 -8.80 10.88
N LEU A 31 1.28 -9.91 10.56
CA LEU A 31 2.71 -9.91 10.29
C LEU A 31 3.07 -9.02 9.10
N VAL A 32 2.36 -9.16 7.97
CA VAL A 32 2.57 -8.33 6.77
C VAL A 32 2.27 -6.86 7.06
N SER A 33 1.29 -6.56 7.92
CA SER A 33 1.01 -5.20 8.38
C SER A 33 2.17 -4.59 9.17
N SER A 34 2.76 -5.36 10.10
CA SER A 34 3.94 -4.95 10.86
C SER A 34 5.16 -4.72 9.97
N GLN A 35 5.40 -5.63 9.02
CA GLN A 35 6.47 -5.50 8.04
C GLN A 35 6.28 -4.29 7.11
N SER A 36 5.03 -3.99 6.72
CA SER A 36 4.71 -2.83 5.89
C SER A 36 5.04 -1.52 6.61
N LYS A 37 4.73 -1.44 7.92
CA LYS A 37 5.10 -0.29 8.74
C LYS A 37 6.61 -0.09 8.78
N THR A 38 7.35 -1.18 8.99
CA THR A 38 8.82 -1.15 8.98
C THR A 38 9.38 -0.71 7.62
N ALA A 39 8.82 -1.22 6.51
CA ALA A 39 9.24 -0.82 5.17
C ALA A 39 8.99 0.66 4.87
N ILE A 40 7.89 1.23 5.39
CA ILE A 40 7.61 2.67 5.31
C ILE A 40 8.65 3.47 6.10
N GLU A 41 8.97 3.06 7.34
CA GLU A 41 9.97 3.71 8.19
C GLU A 41 11.37 3.68 7.55
N GLN A 42 11.71 2.59 6.87
CA GLN A 42 12.98 2.40 6.17
C GLN A 42 13.00 3.01 4.75
N ASN A 43 11.89 3.56 4.26
CA ASN A 43 11.71 4.04 2.88
C ASN A 43 11.98 2.96 1.81
N ASP A 44 11.75 1.68 2.14
CA ASP A 44 11.89 0.57 1.19
C ASP A 44 10.57 0.32 0.44
N TYR A 45 10.36 1.10 -0.61
CA TYR A 45 9.13 1.05 -1.40
C TYR A 45 9.02 -0.19 -2.31
N VAL A 46 10.14 -0.84 -2.62
CA VAL A 46 10.14 -2.09 -3.40
C VAL A 46 9.59 -3.21 -2.53
N LYS A 47 10.09 -3.33 -1.30
CA LYS A 47 9.57 -4.27 -0.31
C LYS A 47 8.14 -3.94 0.07
N LEU A 48 7.79 -2.66 0.22
CA LEU A 48 6.41 -2.26 0.50
C LEU A 48 5.44 -2.72 -0.61
N LYS A 49 5.83 -2.60 -1.88
CA LYS A 49 5.02 -3.10 -3.00
C LYS A 49 4.80 -4.62 -2.92
N GLN A 50 5.87 -5.38 -2.67
CA GLN A 50 5.78 -6.83 -2.51
C GLN A 50 4.87 -7.23 -1.34
N LEU A 51 4.98 -6.54 -0.21
CA LEU A 51 4.14 -6.77 0.97
C LEU A 51 2.67 -6.44 0.69
N ILE A 52 2.39 -5.39 -0.07
CA ILE A 52 1.02 -5.04 -0.49
C ILE A 52 0.43 -6.14 -1.38
N ASP A 53 1.19 -6.63 -2.35
CA ASP A 53 0.72 -7.68 -3.26
C ASP A 53 0.53 -9.02 -2.53
N HIS A 54 1.44 -9.38 -1.63
CA HIS A 54 1.30 -10.56 -0.78
C HIS A 54 0.07 -10.46 0.14
N ARG A 55 -0.17 -9.28 0.72
CA ARG A 55 -1.37 -9.03 1.53
C ARG A 55 -2.68 -9.19 0.74
N LYS A 56 -2.71 -8.77 -0.52
CA LYS A 56 -3.89 -8.96 -1.38
C LYS A 56 -4.17 -10.45 -1.59
N GLN A 57 -3.14 -11.25 -1.83
CA GLN A 57 -3.28 -12.70 -1.99
C GLN A 57 -3.87 -13.35 -0.72
N LEU A 58 -3.38 -12.96 0.46
CA LEU A 58 -3.93 -13.45 1.73
C LEU A 58 -5.40 -13.08 1.92
N LEU A 59 -5.80 -11.86 1.53
CA LEU A 59 -7.19 -11.41 1.60
C LEU A 59 -8.10 -12.15 0.62
N VAL A 60 -7.62 -12.47 -0.59
CA VAL A 60 -8.35 -13.29 -1.56
C VAL A 60 -8.57 -14.69 -0.99
N ALA A 61 -7.53 -15.32 -0.43
CA ALA A 61 -7.66 -16.65 0.19
C ALA A 61 -8.65 -16.65 1.37
N ILE A 62 -8.64 -15.62 2.21
CA ILE A 62 -9.64 -15.45 3.28
C ILE A 62 -11.05 -15.30 2.71
N HIS A 63 -11.22 -14.49 1.67
CA HIS A 63 -12.52 -14.29 1.04
C HIS A 63 -13.05 -15.59 0.41
N GLU A 64 -12.21 -16.37 -0.25
CA GLU A 64 -12.58 -17.69 -0.79
C GLU A 64 -13.01 -18.65 0.33
N LEU A 65 -12.31 -18.66 1.47
CA LEU A 65 -12.71 -19.46 2.63
C LEU A 65 -14.02 -18.99 3.26
N GLU A 66 -14.25 -17.67 3.34
CA GLU A 66 -15.51 -17.10 3.83
C GLU A 66 -16.69 -17.37 2.87
N ASP A 67 -16.46 -17.40 1.56
CA ASP A 67 -17.50 -17.70 0.57
C ASP A 67 -17.94 -19.17 0.64
N ILE A 68 -16.99 -20.08 0.91
CA ILE A 68 -17.25 -21.52 0.99
C ILE A 68 -17.79 -21.94 2.38
N TYR A 69 -17.26 -21.36 3.46
CA TYR A 69 -17.50 -21.81 4.84
C TYR A 69 -18.12 -20.74 5.76
N GLY A 70 -18.47 -19.55 5.25
CA GLY A 70 -18.85 -18.38 6.06
C GLY A 70 -20.03 -18.58 7.01
N ALA A 71 -21.00 -19.43 6.64
CA ALA A 71 -22.12 -19.78 7.53
C ALA A 71 -21.68 -20.68 8.71
N ASP A 72 -20.69 -21.54 8.49
CA ASP A 72 -20.18 -22.52 9.47
C ASP A 72 -19.04 -21.96 10.33
N LEU A 73 -18.36 -20.91 9.85
CA LEU A 73 -17.23 -20.26 10.51
C LEU A 73 -17.66 -19.32 11.65
N GLN A 74 -18.93 -18.90 11.73
CA GLN A 74 -19.45 -17.89 12.70
C GLN A 74 -18.55 -16.64 12.85
N VAL A 75 -17.87 -16.23 11.78
CA VAL A 75 -17.02 -15.05 11.81
C VAL A 75 -17.84 -13.87 11.32
N SER A 76 -18.04 -12.89 12.21
CA SER A 76 -18.63 -11.58 11.88
C SER A 76 -17.97 -11.00 10.62
N PRO A 77 -18.73 -10.39 9.69
CA PRO A 77 -18.25 -10.03 8.36
C PRO A 77 -17.04 -9.08 8.44
N MET A 78 -15.86 -9.66 8.21
CA MET A 78 -14.56 -8.99 8.16
C MET A 78 -14.47 -8.01 6.96
N GLN A 79 -15.45 -8.03 6.04
CA GLN A 79 -15.62 -7.07 4.95
C GLN A 79 -15.51 -5.61 5.43
N VAL A 80 -16.04 -5.28 6.62
CA VAL A 80 -15.95 -3.93 7.20
C VAL A 80 -14.52 -3.53 7.58
N LYS A 81 -13.68 -4.50 7.99
CA LYS A 81 -12.29 -4.23 8.42
C LYS A 81 -11.35 -4.08 7.22
N VAL A 82 -11.59 -4.84 6.15
CA VAL A 82 -10.81 -4.74 4.90
C VAL A 82 -10.98 -3.38 4.24
N ASP A 83 -12.20 -2.87 4.13
CA ASP A 83 -12.47 -1.56 3.53
C ASP A 83 -11.93 -0.40 4.37
N SER A 84 -12.10 -0.44 5.69
CA SER A 84 -11.57 0.58 6.60
C SER A 84 -10.03 0.60 6.59
N MET A 85 -9.39 -0.57 6.52
CA MET A 85 -7.93 -0.68 6.46
C MET A 85 -7.37 -0.30 5.08
N ASN A 86 -8.06 -0.65 3.99
CA ASN A 86 -7.71 -0.21 2.64
C ASN A 86 -7.81 1.32 2.53
N GLN A 87 -8.86 1.93 3.10
CA GLN A 87 -8.99 3.39 3.18
C GLN A 87 -7.87 4.03 4.00
N SER A 88 -7.47 3.44 5.14
CA SER A 88 -6.37 3.93 5.97
C SER A 88 -5.01 3.86 5.24
N LEU A 89 -4.77 2.79 4.50
CA LEU A 89 -3.58 2.64 3.64
C LEU A 89 -3.59 3.64 2.47
N GLN A 90 -4.72 3.81 1.79
CA GLN A 90 -4.85 4.81 0.73
C GLN A 90 -4.63 6.22 1.27
N LYS A 91 -5.14 6.53 2.47
CA LYS A 91 -4.90 7.81 3.13
C LYS A 91 -3.42 8.02 3.45
N THR A 92 -2.76 7.02 4.01
CA THR A 92 -1.32 7.08 4.35
C THR A 92 -0.45 7.22 3.10
N ALA A 93 -0.76 6.47 2.03
CA ALA A 93 -0.09 6.59 0.74
C ALA A 93 -0.29 7.98 0.11
N ARG A 94 -1.53 8.52 0.14
CA ARG A 94 -1.82 9.87 -0.36
C ARG A 94 -1.07 10.95 0.41
N GLU A 95 -1.03 10.89 1.74
CA GLU A 95 -0.29 11.86 2.55
C GLU A 95 1.22 11.75 2.29
N SER A 96 1.76 10.54 2.11
CA SER A 96 3.17 10.32 1.77
C SER A 96 3.52 10.92 0.40
N VAL A 97 2.69 10.70 -0.62
CA VAL A 97 2.86 11.30 -1.96
C VAL A 97 2.76 12.82 -1.89
N LYS A 98 1.80 13.36 -1.12
CA LYS A 98 1.63 14.81 -0.93
C LYS A 98 2.85 15.47 -0.29
N TRP A 99 3.43 14.85 0.74
CA TRP A 99 4.68 15.30 1.35
C TRP A 99 5.85 15.29 0.38
N MET A 100 5.93 14.25 -0.47
CA MET A 100 6.97 14.11 -1.48
C MET A 100 6.87 15.20 -2.55
N ILE A 101 5.67 15.44 -3.09
CA ILE A 101 5.41 16.52 -4.06
C ILE A 101 5.80 17.87 -3.45
N LYS A 102 5.35 18.18 -2.22
CA LYS A 102 5.68 19.44 -1.54
C LYS A 102 7.19 19.61 -1.34
N ARG A 103 7.90 18.53 -1.01
CA ARG A 103 9.37 18.54 -0.86
C ARG A 103 10.06 18.79 -2.21
N GLN A 104 9.58 18.17 -3.28
CA GLN A 104 10.10 18.36 -4.64
C GLN A 104 9.87 19.79 -5.14
N GLU A 105 8.67 20.35 -4.95
CA GLU A 105 8.34 21.73 -5.32
C GLU A 105 9.25 22.73 -4.59
N LYS A 106 9.45 22.54 -3.29
CA LYS A 106 10.38 23.38 -2.50
C LYS A 106 11.82 23.26 -3.01
N GLY A 107 12.27 22.05 -3.36
CA GLY A 107 13.57 21.83 -3.99
C GLY A 107 13.70 22.55 -5.34
N GLN A 108 12.68 22.44 -6.21
CA GLN A 108 12.66 23.15 -7.50
C GLN A 108 12.66 24.67 -7.33
N GLN A 109 11.95 25.21 -6.34
CA GLN A 109 11.94 26.65 -6.05
C GLN A 109 13.32 27.14 -5.61
N MET A 110 14.01 26.39 -4.76
CA MET A 110 15.38 26.71 -4.36
C MET A 110 16.34 26.72 -5.54
N ILE A 111 16.26 25.70 -6.42
CA ILE A 111 17.06 25.63 -7.64
C ILE A 111 16.79 26.85 -8.53
N LYS A 112 15.51 27.18 -8.78
CA LYS A 112 15.12 28.37 -9.56
C LYS A 112 15.69 29.66 -8.97
N SER A 113 15.64 29.82 -7.63
CA SER A 113 16.20 31.00 -6.95
C SER A 113 17.71 31.09 -7.07
N CYS A 114 18.42 29.96 -6.99
CA CYS A 114 19.86 29.91 -7.17
C CYS A 114 20.25 30.27 -8.61
N LEU A 115 19.55 29.70 -9.60
CA LEU A 115 19.76 30.00 -11.01
C LEU A 115 19.47 31.47 -11.32
N SER A 116 18.40 32.06 -10.79
CA SER A 116 18.09 33.48 -11.03
C SER A 116 19.13 34.43 -10.44
N LYS A 117 19.62 34.14 -9.22
CA LYS A 117 20.71 34.91 -8.60
C LYS A 117 22.00 34.79 -9.38
N THR A 118 22.33 33.58 -9.84
CA THR A 118 23.52 33.32 -10.66
C THR A 118 23.44 34.07 -11.99
N ALA A 119 22.31 33.98 -12.68
CA ALA A 119 22.07 34.71 -13.93
C ALA A 119 22.19 36.22 -13.72
N SER A 120 21.56 36.79 -12.68
CA SER A 120 21.68 38.22 -12.37
C SER A 120 23.12 38.64 -12.08
N GLY A 121 23.89 37.83 -11.35
CA GLY A 121 25.32 38.07 -11.12
C GLY A 121 26.14 38.08 -12.41
N LEU A 122 25.88 37.13 -13.31
CA LEU A 122 26.52 37.04 -14.62
C LEU A 122 26.17 38.24 -15.51
N TYR A 123 24.90 38.66 -15.56
CA TYR A 123 24.49 39.87 -16.28
C TYR A 123 25.22 41.11 -15.76
N LYS A 124 25.31 41.29 -14.45
CA LYS A 124 26.05 42.41 -13.85
C LYS A 124 27.54 42.38 -14.19
N LEU A 125 28.16 41.20 -14.20
CA LEU A 125 29.55 41.04 -14.61
C LEU A 125 29.75 41.40 -16.09
N ALA A 126 28.85 40.95 -16.96
CA ALA A 126 28.88 41.28 -18.39
C ALA A 126 28.75 42.80 -18.62
N ASP A 127 27.83 43.47 -17.93
CA ASP A 127 27.67 44.93 -18.01
C ASP A 127 28.93 45.69 -17.57
N VAL A 128 29.59 45.26 -16.49
CA VAL A 128 30.84 45.89 -16.03
C VAL A 128 31.98 45.70 -17.03
N LEU A 129 32.05 44.53 -17.69
CA LEU A 129 33.05 44.28 -18.73
C LEU A 129 32.79 45.11 -19.98
N HIS A 130 31.52 45.27 -20.39
CA HIS A 130 31.15 46.05 -21.57
C HIS A 130 31.37 47.56 -21.36
N ASN A 131 31.11 48.07 -20.15
CA ASN A 131 31.30 49.49 -19.82
C ASN A 131 32.76 49.87 -19.47
N LYS A 132 33.69 48.92 -19.42
CA LYS A 132 35.13 49.14 -19.21
C LYS A 132 35.97 49.08 -20.49
N SER A 133 35.37 48.67 -21.61
CA SER A 133 35.98 48.74 -22.94
C SER A 133 35.69 50.08 -23.61
#